data_AF-A0A3B9ZXZ0-F1
#
_entry.id   AF-A0A3B9ZXZ0-F1
#
_cell.length_a   1.000
_cell.length_b   1.000
_cell.length_c   1.000
_cell.angle_alpha   90.00
_cell.angle_beta   90.00
_cell.angle_gamma   90.00
#
_symmetry.space_group_name_H-M   'P 1'
#
loop_
_entity.id
_entity.type
_entity.pdbx_description
1 polymer ?
#
loop_
_entity_poly.entity_id
_entity_poly.type
_entity_poly.pdbx_seq_one_letter_code
_entity_poly.pdbx_strand_id
1 'polypeptide(L)'
;MAIRKQKIHKDSINLYRFIRLMLGKDISDRQIAQSWKMDEKNFHEFKEGKYPVPRLGKLAELASALKLDKYIICQVAEGVSAQKVYNLYKTDNHDGLIKLMSDHLYKAHKSVTKQWGQYRDLFNNANDAIFLADAKTGEILNCNQEAEILLGRSRKEIVGMHQSQLHPLQKKDYYKKHFKSHVKMGKIVETGIQQVVRKDGTIVPILISSRVMKINGKKVIQGIFRDISGQKSRR
;
A
#
# COMPACT_ATOMS: atom_id res chain seq x y z
N MET A 1 30.16 -21.47 0.70
CA MET A 1 28.79 -21.60 1.26
C MET A 1 28.52 -20.42 2.19
N ALA A 2 27.74 -19.43 1.78
CA ALA A 2 27.41 -18.29 2.64
C ALA A 2 26.39 -18.73 3.69
N ILE A 3 26.79 -18.76 4.97
CA ILE A 3 25.89 -19.00 6.10
C ILE A 3 24.91 -17.83 6.14
N ARG A 4 23.67 -18.06 5.70
CA ARG A 4 22.56 -17.10 5.86
C ARG A 4 22.37 -16.87 7.36
N LYS A 5 22.81 -15.73 7.89
CA LYS A 5 22.51 -15.32 9.26
C LYS A 5 20.99 -15.31 9.43
N GLN A 6 20.48 -16.16 10.33
CA GLN A 6 19.05 -16.22 10.64
C GLN A 6 18.62 -14.87 11.23
N LYS A 7 17.55 -14.27 10.67
CA LYS A 7 17.04 -12.97 11.12
C LYS A 7 16.45 -13.12 12.52
N ILE A 8 16.98 -12.38 13.49
CA ILE A 8 16.45 -12.35 14.86
C ILE A 8 15.32 -11.32 14.96
N HIS A 9 14.14 -11.79 15.35
CA HIS A 9 12.94 -11.01 15.59
C HIS A 9 12.93 -10.44 17.01
N LYS A 10 13.48 -9.24 17.18
CA LYS A 10 13.56 -8.56 18.49
C LYS A 10 12.18 -8.35 19.14
N ASP A 11 11.15 -8.12 18.34
CA ASP A 11 9.79 -7.88 18.85
C ASP A 11 9.15 -9.14 19.44
N SER A 12 9.49 -10.33 18.89
CA SER A 12 9.10 -11.62 19.47
C SER A 12 9.71 -11.81 20.86
N ILE A 13 11.00 -11.49 21.01
CA ILE A 13 11.70 -11.57 22.31
C ILE A 13 11.10 -10.54 23.29
N ASN A 14 10.79 -9.33 22.82
CA ASN A 14 10.12 -8.30 23.61
C ASN A 14 8.74 -8.78 24.10
N LEU A 15 7.94 -9.37 23.21
CA LEU A 15 6.63 -9.91 23.56
C LEU A 15 6.74 -11.11 24.53
N TYR A 16 7.71 -12.00 24.34
CA TYR A 16 7.99 -13.07 25.32
C TYR A 16 8.37 -12.52 26.70
N ARG A 17 9.20 -11.48 26.77
CA ARG A 17 9.52 -10.79 28.03
C ARG A 17 8.27 -10.22 28.70
N PHE A 18 7.36 -9.64 27.93
CA PHE A 18 6.09 -9.13 28.46
C PHE A 18 5.22 -10.25 29.05
N ILE A 19 5.09 -11.37 28.34
CA ILE A 19 4.38 -12.56 28.86
C ILE A 19 4.98 -13.00 30.20
N ARG A 20 6.31 -13.00 30.33
CA ARG A 20 7.01 -13.35 31.58
C ARG A 20 6.81 -12.33 32.69
N LEU A 21 6.73 -11.04 32.39
CA LEU A 21 6.37 -10.02 33.38
C LEU A 21 4.94 -10.20 33.90
N MET A 22 4.02 -10.63 33.04
CA MET A 22 2.61 -10.86 33.39
C MET A 22 2.38 -12.14 34.20
N LEU A 23 3.02 -13.25 33.82
CA LEU A 23 2.76 -14.58 34.41
C LEU A 23 3.79 -15.01 35.47
N GLY A 24 4.93 -14.32 35.56
CA GLY A 24 6.02 -14.73 36.44
C GLY A 24 6.82 -15.94 35.94
N LYS A 25 7.64 -16.49 36.84
CA LYS A 25 8.51 -17.65 36.55
C LYS A 25 7.87 -19.00 36.88
N ASP A 26 6.79 -19.01 37.66
CA ASP A 26 6.16 -20.23 38.16
C ASP A 26 5.38 -20.98 37.06
N ILE A 27 4.91 -20.26 36.04
CA ILE A 27 4.28 -20.86 34.86
C ILE A 27 5.36 -21.32 33.88
N SER A 28 5.35 -22.59 33.52
CA SER A 28 6.31 -23.16 32.55
C SER A 28 6.05 -22.66 31.13
N ASP A 29 7.10 -22.65 30.28
CA ASP A 29 6.96 -22.32 28.85
C ASP A 29 5.89 -23.19 28.16
N ARG A 30 5.80 -24.46 28.56
CA ARG A 30 4.82 -25.41 28.04
C ARG A 30 3.38 -25.00 28.36
N GLN A 31 3.12 -24.59 29.60
CA GLN A 31 1.80 -24.10 30.01
C GLN A 31 1.43 -22.79 29.29
N ILE A 32 2.41 -21.90 29.09
CA ILE A 32 2.20 -20.66 28.32
C ILE A 32 1.82 -21.00 26.88
N ALA A 33 2.58 -21.88 26.22
CA ALA A 33 2.34 -22.30 24.84
C ALA A 33 0.94 -22.93 24.68
N GLN A 34 0.55 -23.81 25.61
CA GLN A 34 -0.77 -24.43 25.63
C GLN A 34 -1.90 -23.41 25.80
N SER A 35 -1.78 -22.48 26.76
CA SER A 35 -2.79 -21.43 26.99
C SER A 35 -2.93 -20.50 25.77
N TRP A 36 -1.81 -20.19 25.12
CA TRP A 36 -1.79 -19.41 23.88
C TRP A 36 -2.18 -20.23 22.64
N LYS A 37 -2.45 -21.54 22.76
CA LYS A 37 -2.74 -22.43 21.61
C LYS A 37 -1.65 -22.32 20.53
N MET A 38 -0.40 -22.27 20.97
CA MET A 38 0.79 -22.25 20.14
C MET A 38 1.54 -23.57 20.32
N ASP A 39 1.96 -24.16 19.21
CA ASP A 39 2.79 -25.36 19.21
C ASP A 39 4.11 -25.12 20.00
N GLU A 40 4.57 -26.12 20.76
CA GLU A 40 5.71 -25.98 21.66
C GLU A 40 7.02 -25.66 20.92
N LYS A 41 7.22 -26.24 19.73
CA LYS A 41 8.39 -25.93 18.89
C LYS A 41 8.33 -24.49 18.41
N ASN A 42 7.17 -24.05 17.89
CA ASN A 42 7.00 -22.66 17.47
C ASN A 42 7.20 -21.69 18.64
N PHE A 43 6.70 -22.02 19.84
CA PHE A 43 6.89 -21.18 21.03
C PHE A 43 8.36 -21.10 21.45
N HIS A 44 9.08 -22.22 21.36
CA HIS A 44 10.53 -22.25 21.61
C HIS A 44 11.30 -21.35 20.61
N GLU A 45 10.99 -21.44 19.32
CA GLU A 45 11.58 -20.56 18.32
C GLU A 45 11.19 -19.08 18.54
N PHE A 46 9.97 -18.82 19.02
CA PHE A 46 9.48 -17.47 19.33
C PHE A 46 10.26 -16.80 20.47
N LYS A 47 10.50 -17.50 21.58
CA LYS A 47 11.27 -16.94 22.70
C LYS A 47 12.73 -16.65 22.33
N GLU A 48 13.30 -17.38 21.38
CA GLU A 48 14.65 -17.16 20.85
C GLU A 48 14.69 -16.09 19.74
N GLY A 49 13.53 -15.54 19.35
CA GLY A 49 13.42 -14.59 18.24
C GLY A 49 13.64 -15.22 16.87
N LYS A 50 13.59 -16.54 16.74
CA LYS A 50 13.66 -17.26 15.46
C LYS A 50 12.29 -17.37 14.77
N TYR A 51 11.20 -17.19 15.53
CA TYR A 51 9.84 -17.13 15.02
C TYR A 51 9.31 -15.68 15.04
N PRO A 52 8.70 -15.17 13.95
CA PRO A 52 8.20 -13.80 13.89
C PRO A 52 6.99 -13.58 14.81
N VAL A 53 6.69 -12.32 15.12
CA VAL A 53 5.46 -11.95 15.83
C VAL A 53 4.25 -12.54 15.08
N PRO A 54 3.37 -13.30 15.75
CA PRO A 54 2.20 -13.89 15.11
C PRO A 54 1.22 -12.84 14.55
N ARG A 55 0.36 -13.27 13.62
CA ARG A 55 -0.71 -12.41 13.09
C ARG A 55 -1.70 -12.00 14.19
N LEU A 56 -2.44 -10.92 13.93
CA LEU A 56 -3.39 -10.32 14.88
C LEU A 56 -4.36 -11.34 15.52
N GLY A 57 -4.86 -12.33 14.78
CA GLY A 57 -5.71 -13.39 15.33
C GLY A 57 -5.03 -14.19 16.45
N LYS A 58 -3.76 -14.56 16.29
CA LYS A 58 -2.98 -15.24 17.32
C LYS A 58 -2.61 -14.31 18.48
N LEU A 59 -2.40 -13.02 18.24
CA LEU A 59 -2.20 -12.06 19.33
C LEU A 59 -3.48 -11.86 20.16
N ALA A 60 -4.66 -11.94 19.54
CA ALA A 60 -5.94 -11.89 20.26
C ALA A 60 -6.16 -13.15 21.14
N GLU A 61 -5.71 -14.33 20.68
CA GLU A 61 -5.69 -15.54 21.52
C GLU A 61 -4.78 -15.35 22.74
N LEU A 62 -3.59 -14.75 22.58
CA LEU A 62 -2.72 -14.40 23.70
C LEU A 62 -3.38 -13.43 24.67
N ALA A 63 -4.06 -12.41 24.14
CA ALA A 63 -4.76 -11.40 24.94
C ALA A 63 -5.81 -12.06 25.83
N SER A 64 -6.57 -12.98 25.25
CA SER A 64 -7.57 -13.77 25.97
C SER A 64 -6.92 -14.64 27.05
N ALA A 65 -5.81 -15.32 26.74
CA ALA A 65 -5.06 -16.15 27.68
C ALA A 65 -4.50 -15.36 28.87
N LEU A 66 -4.06 -14.11 28.63
CA LEU A 66 -3.53 -13.21 29.65
C LEU A 66 -4.61 -12.36 30.34
N LYS A 67 -5.88 -12.47 29.91
CA LYS A 67 -6.99 -11.61 30.34
C LYS A 67 -6.69 -10.11 30.18
N LEU A 68 -6.05 -9.76 29.06
CA LEU A 68 -5.68 -8.40 28.70
C LEU A 68 -6.50 -7.91 27.52
N ASP A 69 -6.62 -6.59 27.40
CA ASP A 69 -7.03 -5.99 26.14
C ASP A 69 -5.96 -6.27 25.06
N LYS A 70 -6.41 -6.74 23.88
CA LYS A 70 -5.54 -7.07 22.75
C LYS A 70 -4.65 -5.89 22.31
N TYR A 71 -5.10 -4.64 22.48
CA TYR A 71 -4.36 -3.46 22.08
C TYR A 71 -3.09 -3.25 22.91
N ILE A 72 -3.08 -3.71 24.17
CA ILE A 72 -1.89 -3.70 25.04
C ILE A 72 -0.81 -4.63 24.47
N ILE A 73 -1.22 -5.83 24.06
CA ILE A 73 -0.34 -6.82 23.43
C ILE A 73 0.20 -6.29 22.11
N CYS A 74 -0.65 -5.63 21.30
CA CYS A 74 -0.22 -5.00 20.05
C CYS A 74 0.90 -3.97 20.27
N GLN A 75 0.82 -3.13 21.31
CA GLN A 75 1.89 -2.16 21.58
C GLN A 75 3.25 -2.85 21.76
N VAL A 76 3.29 -3.95 22.52
CA VAL A 76 4.53 -4.70 22.75
C VAL A 76 5.01 -5.43 21.49
N ALA A 77 4.06 -6.04 20.77
CA ALA A 77 4.29 -6.74 19.52
C ALA A 77 4.82 -5.80 18.41
N GLU A 78 4.51 -4.51 18.49
CA GLU A 78 4.98 -3.46 17.58
C GLU A 78 6.23 -2.73 18.08
N GLY A 79 6.88 -3.25 19.13
CA GLY A 79 8.20 -2.81 19.59
C GLY A 79 8.19 -1.84 20.76
N VAL A 80 7.04 -1.51 21.35
CA VAL A 80 7.02 -0.77 22.63
C VAL A 80 7.59 -1.66 23.72
N SER A 81 8.50 -1.14 24.54
CA SER A 81 9.17 -1.89 25.60
C SER A 81 8.17 -2.64 26.49
N ALA A 82 8.37 -3.96 26.63
CA ALA A 82 7.61 -4.82 27.53
C ALA A 82 7.53 -4.26 28.95
N GLN A 83 8.65 -3.78 29.48
CA GLN A 83 8.71 -3.23 30.83
C GLN A 83 7.86 -1.96 30.97
N LYS A 84 7.90 -1.09 29.95
CA LYS A 84 7.11 0.15 29.96
C LYS A 84 5.62 -0.16 29.97
N VAL A 85 5.16 -1.05 29.09
CA VAL A 85 3.75 -1.44 29.02
C VAL A 85 3.31 -2.15 30.29
N TYR A 86 4.13 -3.08 30.81
CA TYR A 86 3.86 -3.78 32.06
C TYR A 86 3.74 -2.83 33.24
N ASN A 87 4.64 -1.85 33.38
CA ASN A 87 4.58 -0.88 34.48
C ASN A 87 3.28 -0.09 34.43
N LEU A 88 2.91 0.44 33.26
CA LEU A 88 1.66 1.20 33.10
C LEU A 88 0.42 0.36 33.41
N TYR A 89 0.41 -0.90 32.97
CA TYR A 89 -0.66 -1.83 33.26
C TYR A 89 -0.76 -2.16 34.76
N LYS A 90 0.37 -2.49 35.39
CA LYS A 90 0.42 -2.90 36.80
C LYS A 90 0.03 -1.76 37.75
N THR A 91 0.33 -0.52 37.39
CA THR A 91 -0.02 0.67 38.19
C THR A 91 -1.40 1.23 37.86
N ASP A 92 -2.22 0.53 37.07
CA ASP A 92 -3.54 0.99 36.60
C ASP A 92 -3.51 2.39 35.95
N ASN A 93 -2.41 2.70 35.25
CA ASN A 93 -2.20 4.01 34.63
C ASN A 93 -2.85 4.04 33.24
N HIS A 94 -4.18 4.20 33.24
CA HIS A 94 -4.98 4.26 32.02
C HIS A 94 -4.55 5.39 31.08
N ASP A 95 -4.28 6.59 31.60
CA ASP A 95 -3.85 7.74 30.79
C ASP A 95 -2.55 7.46 30.03
N GLY A 96 -1.59 6.80 30.69
CA GLY A 96 -0.33 6.40 30.06
C GLY A 96 -0.52 5.35 28.96
N LEU A 97 -1.44 4.41 29.14
CA LEU A 97 -1.81 3.41 28.13
C LEU A 97 -2.52 4.06 26.93
N ILE A 98 -3.49 4.95 27.19
CA ILE A 98 -4.20 5.71 26.17
C ILE A 98 -3.23 6.56 25.36
N LYS A 99 -2.30 7.25 26.03
CA LYS A 99 -1.27 8.06 25.38
C LYS A 99 -0.36 7.22 24.48
N LEU A 100 0.08 6.05 24.95
CA LEU A 100 0.88 5.13 24.13
C LEU A 100 0.15 4.71 22.84
N MET A 101 -1.11 4.29 22.96
CA MET A 101 -1.93 3.88 21.81
C MET A 101 -2.18 5.05 20.85
N SER A 102 -2.46 6.24 21.40
CA SER A 102 -2.72 7.46 20.62
C SER A 102 -1.48 7.93 19.86
N ASP A 103 -0.31 7.90 20.49
CA ASP A 103 0.97 8.24 19.84
C ASP A 103 1.26 7.31 18.67
N HIS A 104 0.95 6.02 18.82
CA HIS A 104 1.11 5.05 17.73
C HIS A 104 0.17 5.38 16.57
N LEU A 105 -1.14 5.52 16.85
CA LEU A 105 -2.14 5.87 15.85
C LEU A 105 -1.77 7.16 15.11
N TYR A 106 -1.31 8.18 15.84
CA TYR A 106 -0.85 9.44 15.27
C TYR A 106 0.35 9.25 14.33
N LYS A 107 1.37 8.47 14.74
CA LYS A 107 2.54 8.18 13.89
C LYS A 107 2.15 7.41 12.63
N ALA A 108 1.30 6.39 12.77
CA ALA A 108 0.80 5.62 11.62
C ALA A 108 0.03 6.51 10.65
N HIS A 109 -0.89 7.34 11.17
CA HIS A 109 -1.64 8.30 10.37
C HIS A 109 -0.71 9.29 9.66
N LYS A 110 0.23 9.91 10.37
CA LYS A 110 1.20 10.86 9.80
C LYS A 110 2.07 10.21 8.71
N SER A 111 2.45 8.95 8.89
CA SER A 111 3.21 8.19 7.88
C SER A 111 2.40 7.99 6.59
N VAL A 112 1.13 7.55 6.71
CA VAL A 112 0.24 7.39 5.56
C VAL A 112 -0.01 8.72 4.86
N THR A 113 -0.31 9.78 5.60
CA THR A 113 -0.54 11.13 5.05
C THR A 113 0.69 11.66 4.33
N LYS A 114 1.91 11.42 4.87
CA LYS A 114 3.16 11.80 4.22
C LYS A 114 3.36 11.04 2.89
N GLN A 115 3.17 9.72 2.89
CA GLN A 115 3.31 8.92 1.67
C GLN A 115 2.27 9.31 0.61
N TRP A 116 1.04 9.60 1.03
CA TRP A 116 -0.02 10.05 0.14
C TRP A 116 0.28 11.43 -0.47
N GLY A 117 0.81 12.37 0.33
CA GLY A 117 1.29 13.66 -0.17
C GLY A 117 2.39 13.51 -1.22
N GLN A 118 3.42 12.70 -0.92
CA GLN A 118 4.51 12.42 -1.88
C GLN A 118 4.00 11.80 -3.18
N TYR A 119 3.07 10.83 -3.10
CA TYR A 119 2.46 10.24 -4.28
C TYR A 119 1.69 11.29 -5.10
N ARG A 120 0.87 12.10 -4.44
CA ARG A 120 0.09 13.16 -5.10
C ARG A 120 1.01 14.16 -5.81
N ASP A 121 2.08 14.57 -5.16
CA ASP A 121 3.01 15.55 -5.70
C ASP A 121 3.77 14.96 -6.91
N LEU A 122 4.26 13.73 -6.83
CA LEU A 122 4.91 13.05 -7.96
C LEU A 122 3.97 12.82 -9.14
N PHE A 123 2.70 12.48 -8.85
CA PHE A 123 1.71 12.21 -9.89
C PHE A 123 1.25 13.50 -10.58
N ASN A 124 0.97 14.56 -9.82
CA ASN A 124 0.47 15.82 -10.35
C ASN A 124 1.57 16.69 -10.98
N ASN A 125 2.82 16.64 -10.49
CA ASN A 125 3.93 17.42 -11.05
C ASN A 125 4.69 16.69 -12.16
N ALA A 126 4.14 15.59 -12.69
CA ALA A 126 4.72 14.95 -13.87
C ALA A 126 4.47 15.84 -15.10
N ASN A 127 5.47 16.00 -15.97
CA ASN A 127 5.37 16.87 -17.16
C ASN A 127 4.40 16.36 -18.23
N ASP A 128 4.15 15.05 -18.26
CA ASP A 128 3.27 14.42 -19.25
C ASP A 128 1.90 14.10 -18.60
N ALA A 129 0.85 14.07 -19.41
CA ALA A 129 -0.47 13.64 -18.95
C ALA A 129 -0.46 12.16 -18.58
N ILE A 130 -0.98 11.82 -17.41
CA ILE A 130 -1.05 10.45 -16.90
C ILE A 130 -2.50 10.06 -16.68
N PHE A 131 -2.88 8.91 -17.22
CA PHE A 131 -4.17 8.26 -17.01
C PHE A 131 -3.96 6.88 -16.40
N LEU A 132 -4.80 6.52 -15.43
CA LEU A 132 -4.93 5.17 -14.91
C LEU A 132 -6.27 4.62 -15.36
N ALA A 133 -6.28 3.46 -16.02
CA ALA A 133 -7.50 2.80 -16.45
C ALA A 133 -7.57 1.36 -15.94
N ASP A 134 -8.78 0.89 -15.68
CA ASP A 134 -9.04 -0.52 -15.39
C ASP A 134 -8.68 -1.36 -16.63
N ALA A 135 -7.79 -2.34 -16.44
CA ALA A 135 -7.27 -3.11 -17.58
C ALA A 135 -8.33 -4.05 -18.20
N LYS A 136 -9.43 -4.34 -17.50
CA LYS A 136 -10.52 -5.18 -17.98
C LYS A 136 -11.58 -4.34 -18.70
N THR A 137 -12.01 -3.22 -18.10
CA THR A 137 -13.13 -2.42 -18.63
C THR A 137 -12.68 -1.28 -19.54
N GLY A 138 -11.45 -0.78 -19.39
CA GLY A 138 -10.97 0.42 -20.08
C GLY A 138 -11.49 1.72 -19.48
N GLU A 139 -12.20 1.66 -18.35
CA GLU A 139 -12.68 2.83 -17.61
C GLU A 139 -11.51 3.57 -16.94
N ILE A 140 -11.49 4.88 -17.05
CA ILE A 140 -10.48 5.73 -16.42
C ILE A 140 -10.78 5.84 -14.94
N LEU A 141 -9.84 5.37 -14.12
CA LEU A 141 -9.91 5.36 -12.65
C LEU A 141 -9.35 6.64 -12.05
N ASN A 142 -8.34 7.26 -12.70
CA ASN A 142 -7.73 8.50 -12.22
C ASN A 142 -6.91 9.17 -13.34
N CYS A 143 -6.62 10.46 -13.18
CA CYS A 143 -5.74 11.22 -14.06
C CYS A 143 -5.00 12.34 -13.30
N ASN A 144 -3.81 12.73 -13.75
CA ASN A 144 -3.07 13.83 -13.12
C ASN A 144 -3.54 15.20 -13.63
N GLN A 145 -2.92 16.28 -13.15
CA GLN A 145 -3.24 17.64 -13.56
C GLN A 145 -2.95 17.89 -15.06
N GLU A 146 -1.83 17.40 -15.57
CA GLU A 146 -1.50 17.53 -17.00
C GLU A 146 -2.52 16.84 -17.92
N ALA A 147 -3.16 15.77 -17.46
CA ALA A 147 -4.27 15.15 -18.19
C ALA A 147 -5.52 16.04 -18.26
N GLU A 148 -5.82 16.81 -17.19
CA GLU A 148 -6.90 17.79 -17.21
C GLU A 148 -6.61 18.90 -18.22
N ILE A 149 -5.37 19.41 -18.21
CA ILE A 149 -4.88 20.45 -19.12
C ILE A 149 -4.92 19.94 -20.57
N LEU A 150 -4.38 18.73 -20.83
CA LEU A 150 -4.34 18.13 -22.15
C LEU A 150 -5.73 18.00 -22.77
N LEU A 151 -6.73 17.57 -21.98
CA LEU A 151 -8.10 17.33 -22.44
C LEU A 151 -9.02 18.55 -22.34
N GLY A 152 -8.64 19.59 -21.59
CA GLY A 152 -9.54 20.70 -21.25
C GLY A 152 -10.77 20.23 -20.45
N ARG A 153 -10.60 19.20 -19.61
CA ARG A 153 -11.67 18.58 -18.80
C ARG A 153 -11.20 18.45 -17.36
N SER A 154 -12.09 18.63 -16.41
CA SER A 154 -11.78 18.33 -15.01
C SER A 154 -11.62 16.83 -14.79
N ARG A 155 -10.85 16.41 -13.77
CA ARG A 155 -10.75 14.99 -13.38
C ARG A 155 -12.11 14.36 -13.13
N LYS A 156 -13.07 15.10 -12.58
CA LYS A 156 -14.44 14.62 -12.34
C LYS A 156 -15.17 14.25 -13.63
N GLU A 157 -14.88 14.92 -14.74
CA GLU A 157 -15.43 14.61 -16.05
C GLU A 157 -14.68 13.47 -16.75
N ILE A 158 -13.36 13.34 -16.48
CA ILE A 158 -12.50 12.32 -17.10
C ILE A 158 -12.68 10.95 -16.44
N VAL A 159 -12.72 10.90 -15.11
CA VAL A 159 -12.88 9.64 -14.36
C VAL A 159 -14.26 9.05 -14.65
N GLY A 160 -14.30 7.74 -14.92
CA GLY A 160 -15.49 7.02 -15.37
C GLY A 160 -15.67 7.00 -16.89
N MET A 161 -14.96 7.84 -17.65
CA MET A 161 -14.95 7.72 -19.12
C MET A 161 -14.24 6.43 -19.54
N HIS A 162 -14.69 5.85 -20.65
CA HIS A 162 -13.93 4.78 -21.29
C HIS A 162 -12.77 5.41 -22.08
N GLN A 163 -11.54 4.91 -21.94
CA GLN A 163 -10.32 5.47 -22.56
C GLN A 163 -10.45 5.77 -24.06
N SER A 164 -11.22 4.96 -24.80
CA SER A 164 -11.43 5.18 -26.24
C SER A 164 -12.18 6.49 -26.56
N GLN A 165 -12.82 7.12 -25.58
CA GLN A 165 -13.50 8.41 -25.71
C GLN A 165 -12.54 9.59 -25.65
N LEU A 166 -11.27 9.38 -25.28
CA LEU A 166 -10.23 10.41 -25.32
C LEU A 166 -9.76 10.73 -26.74
N HIS A 167 -10.15 9.90 -27.71
CA HIS A 167 -9.65 9.91 -29.07
C HIS A 167 -10.74 10.27 -30.10
N PRO A 168 -10.39 10.59 -31.36
CA PRO A 168 -11.38 10.87 -32.40
C PRO A 168 -12.42 9.75 -32.53
N LEU A 169 -13.70 10.13 -32.57
CA LEU A 169 -14.82 9.19 -32.52
C LEU A 169 -14.75 8.15 -33.65
N GLN A 170 -14.28 8.54 -34.83
CA GLN A 170 -14.13 7.66 -35.99
C GLN A 170 -13.08 6.56 -35.78
N LYS A 171 -12.16 6.74 -34.82
CA LYS A 171 -11.08 5.80 -34.48
C LYS A 171 -11.34 5.05 -33.16
N LYS A 172 -12.53 5.15 -32.58
CA LYS A 172 -12.86 4.56 -31.26
C LYS A 172 -12.53 3.06 -31.18
N ASP A 173 -12.88 2.29 -32.21
CA ASP A 173 -12.64 0.85 -32.21
C ASP A 173 -11.17 0.48 -32.43
N TYR A 174 -10.42 1.31 -33.16
CA TYR A 174 -8.97 1.21 -33.25
C TYR A 174 -8.33 1.33 -31.86
N TYR A 175 -8.67 2.37 -31.09
CA TYR A 175 -8.13 2.57 -29.74
C TYR A 175 -8.60 1.53 -28.73
N LYS A 176 -9.81 0.97 -28.87
CA LYS A 176 -10.24 -0.20 -28.07
C LYS A 176 -9.36 -1.43 -28.33
N LYS A 177 -9.07 -1.72 -29.60
CA LYS A 177 -8.21 -2.86 -29.98
C LYS A 177 -6.77 -2.66 -29.51
N HIS A 178 -6.22 -1.46 -29.70
CA HIS A 178 -4.88 -1.10 -29.22
C HIS A 178 -4.76 -1.23 -27.71
N PHE A 179 -5.73 -0.70 -26.96
CA PHE A 179 -5.74 -0.85 -25.50
C PHE A 179 -5.72 -2.32 -25.04
N LYS A 180 -6.52 -3.20 -25.66
CA LYS A 180 -6.49 -4.64 -25.36
C LYS A 180 -5.12 -5.24 -25.66
N SER A 181 -4.48 -4.84 -26.75
CA SER A 181 -3.11 -5.26 -27.08
C SER A 181 -2.11 -4.80 -26.01
N HIS A 182 -2.21 -3.55 -25.56
CA HIS A 182 -1.36 -2.98 -24.52
C HIS A 182 -1.49 -3.74 -23.19
N VAL A 183 -2.72 -4.08 -22.81
CA VAL A 183 -2.99 -4.88 -21.61
C VAL A 183 -2.40 -6.29 -21.70
N LYS A 184 -2.36 -6.88 -22.91
CA LYS A 184 -1.77 -8.21 -23.17
C LYS A 184 -0.24 -8.17 -23.15
N MET A 185 0.37 -7.15 -23.77
CA MET A 185 1.83 -7.00 -23.86
C MET A 185 2.47 -6.51 -22.54
N GLY A 186 1.73 -5.80 -21.70
CA GLY A 186 2.16 -5.41 -20.35
C GLY A 186 3.03 -4.15 -20.28
N LYS A 187 3.86 -3.86 -21.29
CA LYS A 187 4.60 -2.59 -21.41
C LYS A 187 4.80 -2.24 -22.88
N ILE A 188 4.46 -1.02 -23.26
CA ILE A 188 4.59 -0.52 -24.64
C ILE A 188 5.04 0.94 -24.63
N VAL A 189 5.87 1.30 -25.59
CA VAL A 189 6.08 2.68 -26.03
C VAL A 189 5.63 2.71 -27.48
N GLU A 190 4.56 3.44 -27.79
CA GLU A 190 4.11 3.58 -29.17
C GLU A 190 5.09 4.45 -29.95
N THR A 191 5.38 4.04 -31.19
CA THR A 191 6.25 4.77 -32.11
C THR A 191 5.48 5.72 -33.03
N GLY A 192 4.15 5.54 -33.15
CA GLY A 192 3.28 6.36 -33.98
C GLY A 192 2.71 7.57 -33.22
N ILE A 193 2.52 8.68 -33.93
CA ILE A 193 1.76 9.83 -33.43
C ILE A 193 0.29 9.44 -33.31
N GLN A 194 -0.25 9.56 -32.10
CA GLN A 194 -1.66 9.37 -31.79
C GLN A 194 -2.36 10.72 -31.63
N GLN A 195 -3.67 10.69 -31.49
CA GLN A 195 -4.49 11.90 -31.39
C GLN A 195 -5.44 11.81 -30.20
N VAL A 196 -5.54 12.87 -29.42
CA VAL A 196 -6.62 13.05 -28.43
C VAL A 196 -7.51 14.22 -28.81
N VAL A 197 -8.75 14.19 -28.32
CA VAL A 197 -9.75 15.23 -28.57
C VAL A 197 -10.06 15.95 -27.25
N ARG A 198 -9.85 17.26 -27.26
CA ARG A 198 -10.20 18.15 -26.14
C ARG A 198 -11.71 18.32 -26.02
N LYS A 199 -12.16 18.87 -24.88
CA LYS A 199 -13.57 19.21 -24.64
C LYS A 199 -14.14 20.15 -25.70
N ASP A 200 -13.34 21.09 -26.19
CA ASP A 200 -13.70 22.05 -27.24
C ASP A 200 -13.65 21.47 -28.67
N GLY A 201 -13.29 20.19 -28.82
CA GLY A 201 -13.15 19.51 -30.11
C GLY A 201 -11.76 19.60 -30.74
N THR A 202 -10.83 20.38 -30.17
CA THR A 202 -9.46 20.50 -30.67
C THR A 202 -8.74 19.14 -30.64
N ILE A 203 -8.06 18.80 -31.74
CA ILE A 203 -7.26 17.58 -31.84
C ILE A 203 -5.81 17.89 -31.48
N VAL A 204 -5.25 17.14 -30.52
CA VAL A 204 -3.86 17.29 -30.07
C VAL A 204 -3.05 16.06 -30.49
N PRO A 205 -1.92 16.23 -31.20
CA PRO A 205 -1.01 15.12 -31.49
C PRO A 205 -0.24 14.74 -30.23
N ILE A 206 -0.16 13.44 -29.95
CA ILE A 206 0.50 12.91 -28.76
C ILE A 206 1.35 11.67 -29.06
N LEU A 207 2.28 11.35 -28.16
CA LEU A 207 2.91 10.04 -28.07
C LEU A 207 2.38 9.30 -26.84
N ILE A 208 2.12 8.01 -26.98
CA ILE A 208 1.59 7.17 -25.90
C ILE A 208 2.65 6.17 -25.46
N SER A 209 2.91 6.12 -24.16
CA SER A 209 3.52 4.94 -23.55
C SER A 209 2.59 4.37 -22.50
N SER A 210 2.65 3.05 -22.29
CA SER A 210 1.78 2.40 -21.33
C SER A 210 2.47 1.27 -20.59
N ARG A 211 2.04 1.07 -19.34
CA ARG A 211 2.52 -0.01 -18.48
C ARG A 211 1.37 -0.56 -17.66
N VAL A 212 1.29 -1.88 -17.63
CA VAL A 212 0.36 -2.62 -16.78
C VAL A 212 1.00 -2.85 -15.42
N MET A 213 0.21 -2.64 -14.37
CA MET A 213 0.59 -2.86 -12.99
C MET A 213 -0.57 -3.45 -12.19
N LYS A 214 -0.30 -3.86 -10.95
CA LYS A 214 -1.33 -4.27 -9.99
C LYS A 214 -1.42 -3.23 -8.88
N ILE A 215 -2.61 -2.72 -8.64
CA ILE A 215 -2.92 -1.82 -7.52
C ILE A 215 -4.03 -2.49 -6.72
N ASN A 216 -3.78 -2.76 -5.43
CA ASN A 216 -4.73 -3.43 -4.53
C ASN A 216 -5.31 -4.73 -5.12
N GLY A 217 -4.46 -5.54 -5.78
CA GLY A 217 -4.85 -6.78 -6.43
C GLY A 217 -5.56 -6.62 -7.79
N LYS A 218 -5.97 -5.41 -8.18
CA LYS A 218 -6.60 -5.12 -9.47
C LYS A 218 -5.57 -4.80 -10.54
N LYS A 219 -5.78 -5.31 -11.76
CA LYS A 219 -4.93 -5.04 -12.92
C LYS A 219 -5.30 -3.66 -13.49
N VAL A 220 -4.35 -2.73 -13.45
CA VAL A 220 -4.50 -1.35 -13.91
C VAL A 220 -3.47 -1.10 -15.02
N ILE A 221 -3.84 -0.33 -16.02
CA ILE A 221 -2.91 0.17 -17.02
C ILE A 221 -2.71 1.67 -16.84
N GLN A 222 -1.46 2.08 -16.74
CA GLN A 222 -1.03 3.47 -16.78
C GLN A 222 -0.76 3.84 -18.24
N GLY A 223 -1.39 4.88 -18.73
CA GLY A 223 -1.05 5.55 -19.99
C GLY A 223 -0.38 6.89 -19.69
N ILE A 224 0.76 7.15 -20.32
CA ILE A 224 1.45 8.45 -20.31
C ILE A 224 1.36 9.03 -21.71
N PHE A 225 0.74 10.20 -21.80
CA PHE A 225 0.38 10.88 -23.02
C PHE A 225 1.22 12.15 -23.08
N ARG A 226 2.21 12.17 -23.98
CA ARG A 226 3.07 13.32 -24.19
C ARG A 226 2.48 14.19 -25.28
N ASP A 227 2.16 15.44 -24.96
CA ASP A 227 1.81 16.44 -25.96
C ASP A 227 3.03 16.79 -26.80
N ILE A 228 2.89 16.70 -28.12
CA ILE A 228 3.94 17.06 -29.08
C ILE A 228 3.53 18.24 -29.97
N SER A 229 2.43 18.94 -29.68
CA SER A 229 1.97 20.09 -30.47
C SER A 229 2.97 21.24 -30.46
N GLY A 230 3.71 21.42 -29.36
CA GLY A 230 4.78 22.40 -29.23
C GLY A 230 6.13 21.95 -29.80
N GLN A 231 6.29 20.65 -30.11
CA GLN A 231 7.48 20.11 -30.74
C GLN A 231 7.37 20.32 -32.25
N LYS A 232 7.56 21.58 -32.69
CA LYS A 232 7.89 21.83 -34.10
C LYS A 232 9.15 21.02 -34.41
N SER A 233 8.99 20.05 -35.30
CA SER A 233 10.00 19.42 -36.15
C SER A 233 11.40 20.05 -36.00
N ARG A 234 12.19 19.56 -35.05
CA ARG A 234 13.64 19.53 -35.24
C ARG A 234 13.90 18.36 -36.17
N ARG A 235 13.72 18.63 -37.47
CA ARG A 235 14.51 17.94 -38.49
C ARG A 235 15.93 18.49 -38.42
#